data_AF-H0GT80-F1
#
_entry.id   AF-H0GT80-F1
#
_cell.length_a   1.000
_cell.length_b   1.000
_cell.length_c   1.000
_cell.angle_alpha   90.00
_cell.angle_beta   90.00
_cell.angle_gamma   90.00
#
_symmetry.space_group_name_H-M   'P 1'
#
loop_
_entity.id
_entity.type
_entity.pdbx_description
1 polymer ?
#
loop_
_entity_poly.entity_id
_entity_poly.type
_entity_poly.pdbx_seq_one_letter_code
_entity_poly.pdbx_strand_id
1 'polypeptide(L)'
;MQDHSSHSRESVSAGDDPLGIDKLTVDYDYLLYKIKDYVQSIQLDTTELCKKQNELIVNGIIESTIDKNIARFEELLKKCDELENHYEVLNQLATITDTFKERIAEAVNEYNELKKG
;
A
#
# COMPACT_ATOMS: atom_id res chain seq x y z
N MET A 1 -68.87 22.31 32.17
CA MET A 1 -68.53 23.73 32.42
C MET A 1 -67.07 23.70 32.87
N GLN A 2 -66.10 23.61 31.95
CA GLN A 2 -65.54 24.70 31.12
C GLN A 2 -65.20 25.93 31.95
N ASP A 3 -63.91 26.15 32.19
CA ASP A 3 -63.33 27.46 31.96
C ASP A 3 -61.89 27.32 31.46
N HIS A 4 -61.69 27.74 30.21
CA HIS A 4 -60.40 27.83 29.54
C HIS A 4 -59.76 29.14 30.00
N SER A 5 -58.73 29.09 30.87
CA SER A 5 -57.87 30.25 31.05
C SER A 5 -56.82 30.25 29.94
N SER A 6 -57.19 30.92 28.85
CA SER A 6 -56.35 31.27 27.73
C SER A 6 -55.22 32.18 28.19
N HIS A 7 -54.01 31.64 28.35
CA HIS A 7 -52.81 32.48 28.26
C HIS A 7 -52.54 32.75 26.78
N SER A 8 -53.13 33.86 26.33
CA SER A 8 -52.81 34.56 25.10
C SER A 8 -51.29 34.65 24.95
N ARG A 9 -50.72 33.93 23.98
CA ARG A 9 -49.41 34.28 23.45
C ARG A 9 -49.59 35.58 22.70
N GLU A 10 -49.33 36.68 23.40
CA GLU A 10 -49.19 37.98 22.77
C GLU A 10 -48.18 37.86 21.64
N SER A 11 -48.64 38.28 20.46
CA SER A 11 -47.84 38.51 19.28
C SER A 11 -46.69 39.46 19.63
N VAL A 12 -45.47 38.93 19.69
CA VAL A 12 -44.24 39.72 19.82
C VAL A 12 -44.18 40.64 18.60
N SER A 13 -44.47 41.91 18.87
CA SER A 13 -44.36 43.03 17.94
C SER A 13 -42.91 43.18 17.48
N ALA A 14 -42.70 43.65 16.25
CA ALA A 14 -41.40 43.90 15.62
C ALA A 14 -40.58 45.04 16.25
N GLY A 15 -40.64 45.20 17.58
CA GLY A 15 -39.94 46.20 18.38
C GLY A 15 -39.13 45.65 19.57
N ASP A 16 -39.13 44.34 19.83
CA ASP A 16 -38.56 43.77 21.07
C ASP A 16 -37.06 43.42 21.04
N ASP A 17 -36.39 43.47 19.88
CA ASP A 17 -34.93 43.24 19.81
C ASP A 17 -34.23 44.20 18.83
N PRO A 18 -34.20 45.51 19.13
CA PRO A 18 -33.62 46.53 18.25
C PRO A 18 -32.11 46.36 18.03
N LEU A 19 -31.43 45.54 18.85
CA LEU A 19 -30.00 45.27 18.76
C LEU A 19 -29.69 43.87 18.20
N GLY A 20 -30.69 43.02 17.98
CA GLY A 20 -30.53 41.67 17.46
C GLY A 20 -29.86 40.68 18.42
N ILE A 21 -29.84 40.97 19.72
CA ILE A 21 -29.11 40.20 20.75
C ILE A 21 -29.77 38.84 21.00
N ASP A 22 -31.09 38.78 21.00
CA ASP A 22 -31.82 37.53 21.20
C ASP A 22 -31.61 36.60 20.02
N LYS A 23 -31.65 37.15 18.80
CA LYS A 23 -31.32 36.41 17.59
C LYS A 23 -29.86 35.93 17.60
N LEU A 24 -28.92 36.80 17.96
CA LEU A 24 -27.50 36.45 18.03
C LEU A 24 -27.23 35.31 19.03
N THR A 25 -27.93 35.31 20.17
CA THR A 25 -27.80 34.27 21.19
C THR A 25 -28.28 32.92 20.65
N VAL A 26 -29.43 32.89 19.97
CA VAL A 26 -29.95 31.67 19.33
C VAL A 26 -29.01 31.17 18.22
N ASP A 27 -28.51 32.08 17.38
CA ASP A 27 -27.57 31.75 16.31
C ASP A 27 -26.23 31.21 16.88
N TYR A 28 -25.78 31.74 18.03
CA TYR A 28 -24.60 31.27 18.73
C TYR A 28 -24.78 29.88 19.34
N ASP A 29 -25.90 29.62 20.01
CA ASP A 29 -26.21 28.29 20.55
C ASP A 29 -26.29 27.24 19.44
N TYR A 30 -26.89 27.61 18.31
CA TYR A 30 -26.95 26.75 17.14
C TYR A 30 -25.57 26.46 16.53
N LEU A 31 -24.69 27.47 16.50
CA LEU A 31 -23.30 27.30 16.07
C LEU A 31 -22.53 26.35 16.99
N LEU A 32 -22.66 26.51 18.31
CA LEU A 32 -22.04 25.62 19.30
C LEU A 32 -22.53 24.18 19.15
N TYR A 33 -23.83 24.00 18.93
CA TYR A 33 -24.41 22.68 18.67
C TYR A 33 -23.82 22.05 17.41
N LYS A 34 -23.73 22.80 16.30
CA LYS A 34 -23.10 22.31 15.06
C LYS A 34 -21.63 21.95 15.22
N ILE A 35 -20.87 22.76 15.95
CA ILE A 35 -19.45 22.48 16.22
C ILE A 35 -19.32 21.19 17.02
N LYS A 36 -20.16 21.00 18.04
CA LYS A 36 -20.16 19.79 18.86
C LYS A 36 -20.46 18.55 18.02
N ASP A 37 -21.50 18.59 17.18
CA ASP A 37 -21.86 17.48 16.29
C ASP A 37 -20.72 17.15 15.32
N TYR A 38 -20.09 18.17 14.74
CA TYR A 38 -18.96 17.97 13.83
C TYR A 38 -17.74 17.35 14.52
N VAL A 39 -17.38 17.83 15.72
CA VAL A 39 -16.28 17.27 16.52
C VAL A 39 -16.58 15.82 16.89
N GLN A 40 -17.82 15.49 17.23
CA GLN A 40 -18.22 14.11 17.51
C GLN A 40 -18.09 13.22 16.28
N SER A 41 -18.45 13.71 15.09
CA SER A 41 -18.23 12.98 13.83
C SER A 41 -16.75 12.69 13.61
N ILE A 42 -15.88 13.71 13.74
CA ILE A 42 -14.42 13.53 13.58
C ILE A 42 -13.89 12.49 14.56
N GLN A 43 -14.33 12.52 15.82
CA GLN A 43 -13.91 11.56 16.83
C GLN A 43 -14.29 10.14 16.43
N LEU A 44 -15.50 9.94 15.92
CA LEU A 44 -16.02 8.63 15.52
C LEU A 44 -15.24 8.09 14.32
N ASP A 45 -15.05 8.91 13.28
CA ASP A 45 -14.28 8.58 12.08
C ASP A 45 -12.82 8.23 12.42
N THR A 46 -12.21 9.03 13.29
CA THR A 46 -10.81 8.81 13.72
C THR A 46 -10.69 7.51 14.50
N THR A 47 -11.65 7.22 15.39
CA THR A 47 -11.65 5.98 16.19
C THR A 47 -11.80 4.75 15.29
N GLU A 48 -12.70 4.82 14.30
CA GLU A 48 -12.90 3.74 13.34
C GLU A 48 -11.64 3.49 12.50
N LEU A 49 -10.99 4.56 12.00
CA LEU A 49 -9.76 4.46 11.24
C LEU A 49 -8.64 3.79 12.07
N CYS A 50 -8.44 4.22 13.32
CA CYS A 50 -7.44 3.64 14.19
C CYS A 50 -7.70 2.15 14.46
N LYS A 51 -8.97 1.75 14.69
CA LYS A 51 -9.34 0.34 14.86
C LYS A 51 -9.03 -0.49 13.62
N LYS A 52 -9.44 0.00 12.45
CA LYS A 52 -9.17 -0.68 11.17
C LYS A 52 -7.68 -0.85 10.90
N GLN A 53 -6.88 0.19 11.15
CA GLN A 53 -5.43 0.14 11.01
C GLN A 53 -4.82 -0.90 11.96
N ASN A 54 -5.27 -0.92 13.21
CA ASN A 54 -4.81 -1.88 14.22
C ASN A 54 -5.20 -3.32 13.85
N GLU A 55 -6.40 -3.55 13.33
CA GLU A 55 -6.82 -4.88 12.85
C GLU A 55 -5.95 -5.38 11.69
N LEU A 56 -5.57 -4.52 10.74
CA LEU A 56 -4.67 -4.90 9.64
C LEU A 56 -3.28 -5.32 10.14
N ILE A 57 -2.80 -4.69 11.22
CA ILE A 57 -1.52 -5.01 11.87
C ILE A 57 -1.66 -6.31 12.69
N VAL A 58 -2.64 -6.38 13.60
CA VAL A 58 -2.85 -7.52 14.51
C VAL A 58 -3.15 -8.81 13.75
N ASN A 59 -3.93 -8.73 12.66
CA ASN A 59 -4.24 -9.89 11.83
C ASN A 59 -3.07 -10.30 10.92
N GLY A 60 -1.90 -9.65 11.04
CA GLY A 60 -0.68 -10.00 10.31
C GLY A 60 -0.82 -9.90 8.79
N ILE A 61 -1.80 -9.16 8.27
CA ILE A 61 -2.04 -9.05 6.83
C ILE A 61 -0.85 -8.36 6.15
N ILE A 62 -0.31 -7.32 6.80
CA ILE A 62 0.86 -6.58 6.33
C ILE A 62 2.12 -7.45 6.45
N GLU A 63 2.34 -8.07 7.62
CA GLU A 63 3.51 -8.91 7.90
C GLU A 63 3.57 -10.13 6.97
N SER A 64 2.44 -10.85 6.83
CA SER A 64 2.35 -12.02 5.95
C SER A 64 2.53 -11.70 4.46
N THR A 65 2.23 -10.48 4.03
CA THR A 65 2.47 -10.06 2.64
C THR A 65 3.95 -9.80 2.40
N ILE A 66 4.64 -9.20 3.37
CA ILE A 66 6.09 -8.96 3.31
C ILE A 66 6.83 -10.29 3.30
N ASP A 67 6.48 -11.21 4.20
CA ASP A 67 7.13 -12.54 4.28
C ASP A 67 6.97 -13.35 2.99
N LYS A 68 5.76 -13.34 2.39
CA LYS A 68 5.51 -13.98 1.10
C LYS A 68 6.36 -13.40 -0.03
N ASN A 69 6.58 -12.08 -0.01
CA ASN A 69 7.41 -11.42 -1.01
C ASN A 69 8.89 -11.76 -0.81
N ILE A 70 9.38 -11.80 0.43
CA ILE A 70 10.74 -12.24 0.75
C ILE A 70 10.97 -13.66 0.23
N ALA A 71 10.08 -14.60 0.56
CA ALA A 71 10.19 -15.99 0.10
C ALA A 71 10.22 -16.10 -1.44
N ARG A 72 9.43 -15.28 -2.13
CA ARG A 72 9.44 -15.22 -3.61
C ARG A 72 10.76 -14.69 -4.17
N PHE A 73 11.36 -13.70 -3.53
CA PHE A 73 12.65 -13.17 -3.96
C PHE A 73 13.78 -14.17 -3.71
N GLU A 74 13.77 -14.89 -2.60
CA GLU A 74 14.71 -15.97 -2.34
C GLU A 74 14.61 -17.08 -3.41
N GLU A 75 13.39 -17.48 -3.79
CA GLU A 75 13.19 -18.45 -4.86
C GLU A 75 13.70 -17.95 -6.22
N LEU A 76 13.51 -16.66 -6.52
CA LEU A 76 13.99 -16.05 -7.75
C LEU A 76 15.51 -15.99 -7.79
N LEU A 77 16.16 -15.59 -6.70
CA LEU A 77 17.62 -15.56 -6.58
C LEU A 77 18.22 -16.94 -6.83
N LYS A 78 17.63 -17.98 -6.22
CA LYS A 78 18.08 -19.36 -6.46
C LYS A 78 18.00 -19.77 -7.94
N LYS A 79 16.94 -19.36 -8.65
CA LYS A 79 16.82 -19.61 -10.10
C LYS A 79 17.88 -18.85 -10.90
N CYS A 80 18.23 -17.64 -10.48
CA CYS A 80 19.34 -16.90 -11.09
C CYS A 80 20.68 -17.60 -10.87
N ASP A 81 20.96 -18.11 -9.67
CA ASP A 81 22.18 -18.85 -9.37
C ASP A 81 22.28 -20.15 -10.20
N GLU A 82 21.15 -20.86 -10.34
CA GLU A 82 21.07 -22.05 -11.21
C GLU A 82 21.36 -21.68 -12.66
N LEU A 83 20.78 -20.58 -13.16
CA LEU A 83 21.03 -20.09 -14.51
C LEU A 83 22.50 -19.69 -14.73
N GLU A 84 23.12 -19.02 -13.77
CA GLU A 84 24.53 -18.64 -13.83
C GLU A 84 25.43 -19.88 -13.91
N ASN A 85 25.15 -20.93 -13.13
CA ASN A 85 25.86 -22.21 -13.24
C ASN A 85 25.71 -22.84 -14.63
N HIS A 86 24.54 -22.75 -15.26
CA HIS A 86 24.37 -23.23 -16.64
C HIS A 86 25.23 -22.46 -17.65
N TYR A 87 25.37 -21.14 -17.47
CA TYR A 87 26.28 -20.33 -18.29
C TYR A 87 27.75 -20.70 -18.09
N GLU A 88 28.17 -20.96 -16.85
CA GLU A 88 29.53 -21.44 -16.56
C GLU A 88 29.85 -22.77 -17.27
N VAL A 89 28.92 -23.73 -17.23
CA VAL A 89 29.07 -25.00 -17.96
C VAL A 89 29.18 -24.76 -19.47
N LEU A 90 28.38 -23.83 -20.02
CA LEU A 90 28.42 -23.51 -21.43
C LEU A 90 29.75 -22.88 -21.85
N ASN A 91 30.33 -22.02 -21.00
CA ASN A 91 31.67 -21.46 -21.22
C ASN A 91 32.74 -22.55 -21.23
N GLN A 92 32.68 -23.50 -20.30
CA GLN A 92 33.60 -24.64 -20.27
C GLN A 92 33.51 -25.49 -21.55
N LEU A 93 32.29 -25.72 -22.06
CA LEU A 93 32.09 -26.44 -23.30
C LEU A 93 32.71 -25.73 -24.50
N ALA A 94 32.66 -24.40 -24.54
CA ALA A 94 33.32 -23.61 -25.58
C ALA A 94 34.84 -23.83 -25.54
N THR A 95 35.45 -23.78 -24.35
CA THR A 95 36.89 -24.06 -24.18
C THR A 95 37.27 -25.47 -24.63
N ILE A 96 36.46 -26.48 -24.29
CA ILE A 96 36.68 -27.87 -24.77
C ILE A 96 36.60 -27.94 -26.29
N THR A 97 35.64 -27.24 -26.89
CA THR A 97 35.45 -27.25 -28.34
C THR A 97 36.64 -26.62 -29.06
N ASP A 98 37.18 -25.52 -28.54
CA ASP A 98 38.32 -24.84 -29.16
C ASP A 98 39.60 -25.66 -29.03
N THR A 99 39.89 -26.21 -27.85
CA THR A 99 41.03 -27.14 -27.66
C THR A 99 40.92 -28.39 -28.52
N PHE A 100 39.70 -28.90 -28.77
CA PHE A 100 39.49 -30.03 -29.67
C PHE A 100 39.81 -29.68 -31.13
N LYS A 101 39.43 -28.48 -31.60
CA LYS A 101 39.78 -28.02 -32.95
C LYS A 101 41.29 -27.91 -33.13
N GLU A 102 42.01 -27.38 -32.14
CA GLU A 102 43.47 -27.28 -32.16
C GLU A 102 44.11 -28.67 -32.29
N ARG A 103 43.67 -29.63 -31.47
CA ARG A 103 44.17 -31.02 -31.52
C ARG A 103 43.90 -31.70 -32.86
N ILE A 104 42.75 -31.44 -33.49
CA ILE A 104 42.48 -31.95 -34.85
C ILE A 104 43.44 -31.33 -35.86
N ALA A 105 43.67 -30.02 -35.79
CA ALA A 105 44.59 -29.33 -36.71
C ALA A 105 46.01 -29.87 -36.58
N GLU A 106 46.49 -30.11 -35.36
CA GLU A 106 47.78 -30.75 -35.09
C GLU A 106 47.85 -32.15 -35.68
N ALA A 107 46.87 -33.02 -35.40
CA ALA A 107 46.84 -34.38 -35.92
C ALA A 107 46.81 -34.44 -37.46
N VAL A 108 46.09 -33.51 -38.10
CA VAL A 108 46.05 -33.39 -39.57
C VAL A 108 47.42 -32.95 -40.12
N ASN A 109 48.09 -32.02 -39.46
CA ASN A 109 49.44 -31.60 -39.85
C ASN A 109 50.44 -32.75 -39.72
N GLU A 110 50.45 -33.46 -38.59
CA GLU A 110 51.33 -34.61 -38.37
C GLU A 110 51.11 -35.70 -39.44
N TYR A 111 49.84 -36.02 -39.74
CA TYR A 111 49.50 -36.98 -40.79
C TYR A 111 50.02 -36.54 -42.18
N ASN A 112 49.88 -35.25 -42.51
CA ASN A 112 50.34 -34.72 -43.79
C ASN A 112 51.87 -34.75 -43.92
N GLU A 113 52.60 -34.50 -42.83
CA GLU A 113 54.07 -34.60 -42.81
C GLU A 113 54.54 -36.05 -42.95
N LEU A 114 53.91 -36.99 -42.23
CA LEU A 114 54.18 -38.43 -42.36
C LEU A 114 53.89 -38.99 -43.75
N LYS A 115 52.95 -38.40 -44.50
CA LYS A 115 52.62 -38.79 -45.87
C LYS A 115 53.63 -38.26 -46.90
N LYS A 116 54.38 -37.20 -46.59
CA LYS A 116 55.35 -36.57 -47.49
C LYS A 116 56.77 -37.13 -47.34
N GLY A 117 57.11 -37.70 -46.18
CA GLY A 117 58.35 -38.47 -45.95
C GLY A 117 58.24 -39.89 -46.47
#